data_AF-A0A5A7N7J4-F1
#
_entry.id   AF-A0A5A7N7J4-F1
#
_cell.length_a   1.000
_cell.length_b   1.000
_cell.length_c   1.000
_cell.angle_alpha   90.00
_cell.angle_beta   90.00
_cell.angle_gamma   90.00
#
_symmetry.space_group_name_H-M   'P 1'
#
loop_
_entity.id
_entity.type
_entity.pdbx_description
1 polymer ?
#
loop_
_entity_poly.entity_id
_entity_poly.type
_entity_poly.pdbx_seq_one_letter_code
_entity_poly.pdbx_strand_id
1 'polypeptide(L)'
;MMDEMITALSPAQHGDYGLRPDRSFAHAANWRSTPLGLSEILEAAGCFPLFLMKGEPSGTFHLSALLGLSEPCNLFCRDGGWGAAYIPLNLLRYPFILGENDDAAPLICADFASPSLVRDAPSALRLYDERGPPAPFWMMPCGFCCSCARIIRKRSPSSKGCCLVI
;
A
#
# COMPACT_ATOMS: atom_id res chain seq x y z
N MET A 1 -10.68 13.04 -2.39
CA MET A 1 -9.66 14.10 -2.32
C MET A 1 -8.64 13.66 -1.27
N MET A 2 -7.80 12.68 -1.61
CA MET A 2 -6.84 12.02 -0.69
C MET A 2 -5.43 11.95 -1.29
N ASP A 3 -5.18 12.60 -2.43
CA ASP A 3 -3.92 12.47 -3.19
C ASP A 3 -2.93 13.64 -3.00
N GLU A 4 -3.25 14.66 -2.19
CA GLU A 4 -2.47 15.92 -2.20
C GLU A 4 -1.06 15.82 -1.57
N MET A 5 -0.69 14.70 -0.93
CA MET A 5 0.68 14.51 -0.41
C MET A 5 1.27 13.10 -0.67
N ILE A 6 0.86 12.44 -1.75
CA ILE A 6 1.53 11.21 -2.20
C ILE A 6 2.71 11.61 -3.10
N THR A 7 3.93 11.21 -2.73
CA THR A 7 5.15 11.57 -3.48
C THR A 7 6.15 10.42 -3.50
N ALA A 8 6.93 10.35 -4.58
CA ALA A 8 8.02 9.38 -4.73
C ALA A 8 9.07 9.58 -3.63
N LEU A 9 9.45 8.49 -2.97
CA LEU A 9 10.48 8.50 -1.94
C LEU A 9 11.83 8.90 -2.55
N SER A 10 12.50 9.85 -1.91
CA SER A 10 13.84 10.28 -2.30
C SER A 10 14.66 10.65 -1.06
N PRO A 11 15.94 10.25 -0.97
CA PRO A 11 16.79 10.60 0.16
C PRO A 11 16.92 12.13 0.36
N ALA A 12 16.97 12.88 -0.74
CA ALA A 12 17.15 14.33 -0.72
C ALA A 12 15.98 15.08 -0.07
N GLN A 13 14.74 14.60 -0.26
CA GLN A 13 13.55 15.27 0.27
C GLN A 13 13.05 14.63 1.57
N HIS A 14 13.37 13.35 1.79
CA HIS A 14 12.74 12.54 2.83
C HIS A 14 13.73 11.83 3.78
N GLY A 15 15.01 12.22 3.77
CA GLY A 15 16.06 11.61 4.58
C GLY A 15 15.84 11.71 6.10
N ASP A 16 15.09 12.72 6.54
CA ASP A 16 14.78 13.00 7.95
C ASP A 16 13.50 12.31 8.44
N TYR A 17 12.73 11.69 7.56
CA TYR A 17 11.54 10.93 7.93
C TYR A 17 11.89 9.57 8.55
N GLY A 18 11.00 9.16 9.46
CA GLY A 18 10.92 7.81 9.98
C GLY A 18 9.47 7.31 9.98
N LEU A 19 9.33 6.00 10.01
CA LEU A 19 8.07 5.28 10.15
C LEU A 19 7.82 4.97 11.62
N ARG A 20 6.63 5.34 12.10
CA ARG A 20 6.03 4.87 13.34
C ARG A 20 4.90 3.90 12.98
N PRO A 21 5.07 2.58 13.15
CA PRO A 21 4.03 1.62 12.77
C PRO A 21 2.73 1.86 13.54
N ASP A 22 1.63 2.02 12.80
CA ASP A 22 0.28 2.05 13.36
C ASP A 22 -0.28 0.62 13.40
N ARG A 23 -0.45 0.09 14.62
CA ARG A 23 -1.04 -1.25 14.83
C ARG A 23 -2.56 -1.22 14.91
N SER A 24 -3.17 -0.04 14.95
CA SER A 24 -4.62 0.12 15.03
C SER A 24 -5.31 0.05 13.67
N PHE A 25 -4.54 0.21 12.58
CA PHE A 25 -5.06 0.29 11.22
C PHE A 25 -6.12 1.39 11.05
N ALA A 26 -5.96 2.51 11.79
CA ALA A 26 -6.92 3.61 11.76
C ALA A 26 -7.06 4.23 10.36
N HIS A 27 -5.97 4.19 9.58
CA HIS A 27 -5.96 4.64 8.17
C HIS A 27 -6.98 3.90 7.29
N ALA A 28 -7.34 2.66 7.65
CA ALA A 28 -8.23 1.81 6.87
C ALA A 28 -9.69 1.83 7.35
N ALA A 29 -10.03 2.60 8.39
CA ALA A 29 -11.35 2.62 9.00
C ALA A 29 -12.48 2.94 8.00
N ASN A 30 -12.17 3.73 6.97
CA ASN A 30 -13.12 4.15 5.93
C ASN A 30 -13.00 3.36 4.62
N TRP A 31 -12.15 2.33 4.56
CA TRP A 31 -11.94 1.55 3.35
C TRP A 31 -13.04 0.51 3.18
N ARG A 32 -13.73 0.52 2.04
CA ARG A 32 -14.78 -0.48 1.72
C ARG A 32 -14.22 -1.77 1.15
N SER A 33 -13.05 -1.69 0.53
CA SER A 33 -12.35 -2.81 -0.06
C SER A 33 -10.86 -2.56 -0.04
N THR A 34 -10.08 -3.63 -0.12
CA THR A 34 -8.64 -3.55 -0.32
C THR A 34 -8.22 -4.53 -1.39
N PRO A 35 -7.29 -4.16 -2.27
CA PRO A 35 -6.70 -5.11 -3.19
C PRO A 35 -5.88 -6.17 -2.48
N LEU A 36 -5.74 -7.29 -3.17
CA LEU A 36 -5.00 -8.46 -2.74
C LEU A 36 -4.09 -8.95 -3.85
N GLY A 37 -2.93 -9.46 -3.44
CA GLY A 37 -2.13 -10.31 -4.28
C GLY A 37 -2.68 -11.73 -4.42
N LEU A 38 -2.36 -12.37 -5.54
CA LEU A 38 -2.73 -13.77 -5.78
C LEU A 38 -2.22 -14.72 -4.69
N SER A 39 -1.08 -14.41 -4.08
CA SER A 39 -0.52 -15.17 -2.95
C SER A 39 -1.34 -15.06 -1.66
N GLU A 40 -2.26 -14.10 -1.57
CA GLU A 40 -3.10 -13.87 -0.39
C GLU A 40 -4.41 -14.67 -0.44
N ILE A 41 -4.76 -15.27 -1.58
CA ILE A 41 -6.09 -15.87 -1.82
C ILE A 41 -6.47 -16.88 -0.73
N LEU A 42 -5.57 -17.80 -0.36
CA LEU A 42 -5.89 -18.86 0.59
C LEU A 42 -6.27 -18.32 1.97
N GLU A 43 -5.48 -17.38 2.49
CA GLU A 43 -5.71 -16.77 3.79
C GLU A 43 -6.89 -15.79 3.76
N ALA A 44 -6.98 -14.99 2.70
CA ALA A 44 -8.00 -13.96 2.56
C ALA A 44 -9.40 -14.55 2.33
N ALA A 45 -9.53 -15.64 1.55
CA ALA A 45 -10.82 -16.27 1.27
C ALA A 45 -11.48 -16.85 2.54
N GLY A 46 -10.69 -17.21 3.56
CA GLY A 46 -11.20 -17.65 4.85
C GLY A 46 -11.76 -16.51 5.73
N CYS A 47 -11.41 -15.26 5.42
CA CYS A 47 -11.75 -14.09 6.25
C CYS A 47 -12.69 -13.10 5.56
N PHE A 48 -12.62 -12.98 4.22
CA PHE A 48 -13.25 -11.90 3.47
C PHE A 48 -13.97 -12.45 2.23
N PRO A 49 -15.12 -11.85 1.84
CA PRO A 49 -15.64 -12.00 0.50
C PRO A 49 -14.63 -11.45 -0.52
N LEU A 50 -14.23 -12.29 -1.47
CA LEU A 50 -13.31 -11.91 -2.54
C LEU A 50 -14.08 -11.58 -3.83
N PHE A 51 -13.62 -10.57 -4.55
CA PHE A 51 -14.21 -10.17 -5.81
C PHE A 51 -13.16 -9.62 -6.77
N LEU A 52 -13.51 -9.55 -8.06
CA LEU A 52 -12.69 -8.90 -9.07
C LEU A 52 -13.23 -7.50 -9.33
N MET A 53 -12.38 -6.49 -9.15
CA MET A 53 -12.68 -5.11 -9.52
C MET A 53 -12.08 -4.81 -10.88
N LYS A 54 -12.87 -4.22 -11.78
CA LYS A 54 -12.36 -3.74 -13.06
C LYS A 54 -11.70 -2.38 -12.85
N GLY A 55 -10.40 -2.30 -13.11
CA GLY A 55 -9.65 -1.06 -13.20
C GLY A 55 -10.01 -0.33 -14.48
N GLU A 56 -10.37 0.94 -14.36
CA GLU A 56 -10.56 1.86 -15.49
C GLU A 56 -9.34 2.80 -15.55
N PRO A 57 -8.80 3.14 -16.73
CA PRO A 57 -9.30 2.84 -18.08
C PRO A 57 -8.72 1.56 -18.72
N SER A 58 -7.80 0.87 -18.04
CA SER A 58 -7.08 -0.30 -18.58
C SER A 58 -8.00 -1.49 -18.90
N GLY A 59 -9.15 -1.57 -18.22
CA GLY A 59 -10.08 -2.69 -18.27
C GLY A 59 -9.53 -3.96 -17.61
N THR A 60 -8.43 -3.86 -16.86
CA THR A 60 -7.82 -4.97 -16.16
C THR A 60 -8.62 -5.33 -14.91
N PHE A 61 -8.64 -6.60 -14.54
CA PHE A 61 -9.28 -7.04 -13.30
C PHE A 61 -8.26 -7.25 -12.21
N HIS A 62 -8.58 -6.76 -11.02
CA HIS A 62 -7.75 -6.85 -9.83
C HIS A 62 -8.53 -7.57 -8.74
N LEU A 63 -7.85 -8.45 -8.02
CA LEU A 63 -8.44 -9.17 -6.90
C LEU A 63 -8.55 -8.23 -5.70
N SER A 64 -9.71 -8.20 -5.07
CA SER A 64 -10.00 -7.38 -3.90
C SER A 64 -10.77 -8.15 -2.84
N ALA A 65 -10.48 -7.85 -1.58
CA ALA A 65 -11.31 -8.21 -0.43
C ALA A 65 -12.34 -7.11 -0.15
N LEU A 66 -13.56 -7.52 0.16
CA LEU A 66 -14.61 -6.63 0.65
C LEU A 66 -14.48 -6.46 2.18
N LEU A 67 -14.36 -5.22 2.63
CA LEU A 67 -14.19 -4.84 4.03
C LEU A 67 -15.48 -4.27 4.65
N GLY A 68 -16.37 -3.72 3.84
CA GLY A 68 -17.72 -3.34 4.24
C GLY A 68 -18.52 -2.70 3.10
N LEU A 69 -19.82 -2.52 3.34
CA LEU A 69 -20.81 -2.13 2.31
C LEU A 69 -21.41 -0.75 2.54
N SER A 70 -21.68 -0.41 3.80
CA SER A 70 -22.26 0.86 4.24
C SER A 70 -21.45 1.41 5.40
N GLU A 71 -21.71 2.66 5.80
CA GLU A 71 -21.08 3.20 7.00
C GLU A 71 -21.52 2.39 8.25
N PRO A 72 -20.59 2.09 9.18
CA PRO A 72 -19.14 2.28 9.09
C PRO A 72 -18.47 1.35 8.05
N CYS A 73 -17.60 1.93 7.21
CA CYS A 73 -17.19 1.31 5.94
C CYS A 73 -16.28 0.08 6.06
N ASN A 74 -15.47 -0.04 7.12
CA ASN A 74 -14.63 -1.20 7.36
C ASN A 74 -15.04 -1.92 8.66
N LEU A 75 -15.57 -3.13 8.55
CA LEU A 75 -16.09 -3.91 9.68
C LEU A 75 -14.99 -4.62 10.50
N PHE A 76 -13.75 -4.58 10.01
CA PHE A 76 -12.60 -5.28 10.58
C PHE A 76 -11.68 -4.38 11.41
N CYS A 77 -11.78 -3.05 11.28
CA CYS A 77 -11.13 -2.14 12.21
C CYS A 77 -11.97 -2.04 13.50
N ARG A 78 -11.52 -2.66 14.59
CA ARG A 78 -12.24 -2.69 15.89
C ARG A 78 -11.31 -2.33 17.04
N ASP A 79 -11.79 -1.53 17.99
CA ASP A 79 -11.15 -1.33 19.31
C ASP A 79 -9.64 -1.04 19.28
N GLY A 80 -9.17 -0.29 18.28
CA GLY A 80 -7.75 0.05 18.13
C GLY A 80 -6.88 -1.08 17.56
N GLY A 81 -7.48 -2.02 16.82
CA GLY A 81 -6.77 -3.11 16.15
C GLY A 81 -7.55 -3.74 14.99
N TRP A 82 -7.04 -4.87 14.52
CA TRP A 82 -7.62 -5.64 13.41
C TRP A 82 -8.41 -6.86 13.90
N GLY A 83 -9.62 -7.02 13.38
CA GLY A 83 -10.63 -7.98 13.85
C GLY A 83 -10.79 -9.25 13.00
N ALA A 84 -9.84 -9.57 12.12
CA ALA A 84 -9.81 -10.83 11.36
C ALA A 84 -8.49 -11.57 11.53
N ALA A 85 -8.49 -12.88 11.25
CA ALA A 85 -7.30 -13.72 11.37
C ALA A 85 -6.20 -13.37 10.36
N TYR A 86 -6.60 -12.91 9.17
CA TYR A 86 -5.69 -12.45 8.14
C TYR A 86 -5.72 -10.93 8.00
N ILE A 87 -4.55 -10.31 7.83
CA ILE A 87 -4.39 -8.89 7.53
C ILE A 87 -3.89 -8.77 6.09
N PRO A 88 -4.71 -8.23 5.16
CA PRO A 88 -4.28 -7.96 3.79
C PRO A 88 -2.97 -7.16 3.73
N LEU A 89 -2.06 -7.57 2.85
CA LEU A 89 -0.73 -6.94 2.72
C LEU A 89 -0.82 -5.46 2.34
N ASN A 90 -1.86 -5.07 1.59
CA ASN A 90 -2.08 -3.68 1.22
C ASN A 90 -2.35 -2.76 2.43
N LEU A 91 -2.91 -3.30 3.53
CA LEU A 91 -3.06 -2.56 4.79
C LEU A 91 -1.73 -2.45 5.54
N LEU A 92 -0.97 -3.54 5.56
CA LEU A 92 0.32 -3.61 6.26
C LEU A 92 1.38 -2.70 5.64
N ARG A 93 1.32 -2.48 4.32
CA ARG A 93 2.28 -1.62 3.63
C ARG A 93 2.00 -0.12 3.77
N TYR A 94 0.80 0.29 4.20
CA TYR A 94 0.50 1.72 4.36
C TYR A 94 1.47 2.34 5.38
N PRO A 95 2.11 3.49 5.08
CA PRO A 95 1.77 4.47 4.04
C PRO A 95 2.54 4.37 2.73
N PHE A 96 3.21 3.23 2.46
CA PHE A 96 3.95 3.03 1.22
C PHE A 96 3.06 2.49 0.09
N ILE A 97 3.27 3.06 -1.09
CA ILE A 97 2.49 2.80 -2.29
C ILE A 97 3.44 2.42 -3.41
N LEU A 98 3.08 1.41 -4.19
CA LEU A 98 3.77 1.11 -5.44
C LEU A 98 3.20 2.01 -6.54
N GLY A 99 4.06 2.81 -7.16
CA GLY A 99 3.74 3.64 -8.32
C GLY A 99 4.67 3.34 -9.48
N GLU A 100 4.52 4.12 -10.54
CA GLU A 100 5.37 4.05 -11.74
C GLU A 100 5.83 5.46 -12.13
N ASN A 101 7.04 5.57 -12.68
CA ASN A 101 7.52 6.84 -13.26
C ASN A 101 7.03 6.99 -14.71
N ASP A 102 7.41 8.09 -15.35
CA ASP A 102 7.08 8.37 -16.75
C ASP A 102 7.56 7.27 -17.73
N ASP A 103 8.60 6.51 -17.36
CA ASP A 103 9.15 5.39 -18.14
C ASP A 103 8.50 4.04 -17.80
N ALA A 104 7.40 4.03 -17.04
CA ALA A 104 6.75 2.83 -16.50
C ALA A 104 7.70 1.94 -15.65
N ALA A 105 8.75 2.53 -15.08
CA ALA A 105 9.60 1.86 -14.11
C ALA A 105 8.96 1.94 -12.72
N PRO A 106 8.95 0.84 -11.96
CA PRO A 106 8.35 0.82 -10.64
C PRO A 106 9.11 1.75 -9.69
N LEU A 107 8.37 2.51 -8.91
CA LEU A 107 8.90 3.38 -7.86
C LEU A 107 8.08 3.23 -6.57
N ILE A 108 8.70 3.54 -5.44
CA ILE A 108 8.02 3.54 -4.15
C ILE A 108 7.59 4.98 -3.84
N CYS A 109 6.29 5.18 -3.70
CA CYS A 109 5.69 6.38 -3.16
C CYS A 109 5.40 6.20 -1.67
N ALA A 110 5.23 7.33 -1.00
CA ALA A 110 4.69 7.36 0.35
C ALA A 110 3.61 8.44 0.45
N ASP A 111 2.57 8.15 1.24
CA ASP A 111 1.57 9.13 1.64
C ASP A 111 2.08 9.91 2.87
N PHE A 112 2.57 11.12 2.63
CA PHE A 112 3.09 12.00 3.69
C PHE A 112 2.02 12.70 4.51
N ALA A 113 0.73 12.55 4.16
CA ALA A 113 -0.35 12.94 5.06
C ALA A 113 -0.57 11.91 6.17
N SER A 114 0.04 10.72 6.07
CA SER A 114 -0.03 9.68 7.08
C SER A 114 0.61 10.12 8.41
N PRO A 115 -0.09 9.99 9.55
CA PRO A 115 0.49 10.26 10.86
C PRO A 115 1.61 9.25 11.23
N SER A 116 1.71 8.14 10.50
CA SER A 116 2.75 7.14 10.66
C SER A 116 4.10 7.59 10.10
N LEU A 117 4.15 8.61 9.23
CA LEU A 117 5.39 9.23 8.76
C LEU A 117 5.70 10.47 9.59
N VAL A 118 6.81 10.43 10.31
CA VAL A 118 7.19 11.46 11.28
C VAL A 118 8.61 11.95 11.00
N ARG A 119 8.86 13.24 11.21
CA ARG A 119 10.22 13.82 11.16
C ARG A 119 10.86 13.75 12.55
N ASP A 120 12.15 13.50 12.58
CA ASP A 120 13.03 13.64 13.76
C ASP A 120 12.51 12.99 15.06
N ALA A 121 11.84 11.84 14.93
CA ALA A 121 11.40 11.06 16.07
C ALA A 121 12.45 9.98 16.40
N PRO A 122 13.11 10.04 17.58
CA PRO A 122 14.18 9.09 17.93
C PRO A 122 13.73 7.63 17.98
N SER A 123 12.45 7.39 18.27
CA SER A 123 11.85 6.04 18.34
C SER A 123 11.25 5.57 17.02
N ALA A 124 11.30 6.37 15.95
CA ALA A 124 10.79 5.98 14.64
C ALA A 124 11.85 5.20 13.86
N LEU A 125 11.39 4.25 13.04
CA LEU A 125 12.25 3.52 12.12
C LEU A 125 12.64 4.44 10.97
N ARG A 126 13.92 4.79 10.85
CA ARG A 126 14.39 5.70 9.79
C ARG A 126 14.07 5.15 8.39
N LEU A 127 13.68 6.04 7.48
CA LEU A 127 13.44 5.70 6.07
C LEU A 127 14.71 5.59 5.23
N TYR A 128 15.82 6.14 5.74
CA TYR A 128 17.14 6.13 5.12
C TYR A 128 18.21 5.96 6.21
N ASP A 129 19.24 5.18 5.91
CA ASP A 129 20.46 5.02 6.70
C ASP A 129 21.68 5.55 5.92
N GLU A 130 22.88 5.47 6.51
CA GLU A 130 24.11 5.94 5.88
C GLU A 130 24.55 5.14 4.63
N ARG A 131 23.95 3.98 4.38
CA ARG A 131 24.22 3.07 3.24
C ARG A 131 23.13 3.11 2.17
N GLY A 132 22.03 3.84 2.39
CA GLY A 132 20.88 3.92 1.49
C GLY A 132 19.55 3.78 2.23
N PRO A 133 18.42 3.47 1.57
CA PRO A 133 17.20 3.12 2.28
C PRO A 133 17.41 1.80 3.06
N PRO A 134 17.03 1.68 4.35
CA PRO A 134 17.03 0.41 5.03
C PRO A 134 15.99 -0.50 4.37
N ALA A 135 16.43 -1.57 3.73
CA ALA A 135 15.55 -2.68 3.39
C ALA A 135 15.66 -3.71 4.52
N PRO A 136 14.57 -3.95 5.28
CA PRO A 136 13.58 -4.91 4.77
C PRO A 136 12.10 -4.59 5.07
N PHE A 137 11.73 -3.54 5.82
CA PHE A 137 10.35 -3.43 6.33
C PHE A 137 9.29 -3.11 5.26
N TRP A 138 9.57 -2.22 4.30
CA TRP A 138 8.74 -2.05 3.08
C TRP A 138 9.07 -3.08 1.99
N MET A 139 10.03 -3.98 2.21
CA MET A 139 10.58 -4.87 1.18
C MET A 139 10.50 -6.38 1.50
N MET A 140 9.88 -6.84 2.59
CA MET A 140 9.79 -8.29 2.91
C MET A 140 8.43 -8.76 3.45
N PRO A 141 8.00 -10.02 3.18
CA PRO A 141 8.44 -10.94 2.15
C PRO A 141 7.39 -10.94 1.03
N CYS A 142 7.65 -10.23 -0.06
CA CYS A 142 6.86 -10.45 -1.25
C CYS A 142 7.79 -10.58 -2.44
N GLY A 143 7.88 -11.80 -2.98
CA GLY A 143 8.12 -11.97 -4.41
C GLY A 143 7.09 -11.22 -5.27
N PHE A 144 6.09 -10.58 -4.65
CA PHE A 144 5.02 -9.78 -5.24
C PHE A 144 5.47 -8.42 -5.76
N CYS A 145 6.43 -7.70 -5.14
CA CYS A 145 6.90 -6.42 -5.69
C CYS A 145 7.62 -6.65 -7.04
N CYS A 146 8.38 -7.74 -7.16
CA CYS A 146 8.91 -8.18 -8.45
C CYS A 146 7.89 -8.92 -9.34
N SER A 147 6.93 -9.66 -8.79
CA SER A 147 5.95 -10.41 -9.60
C SER A 147 4.88 -9.50 -10.22
N CYS A 148 4.37 -8.50 -9.47
CA CYS A 148 3.55 -7.43 -10.03
C CYS A 148 4.32 -6.65 -11.09
N ALA A 149 5.55 -6.19 -10.82
CA ALA A 149 6.35 -5.50 -11.82
C ALA A 149 6.63 -6.37 -13.07
N ARG A 150 6.74 -7.70 -12.92
CA ARG A 150 6.95 -8.65 -14.03
C ARG A 150 5.68 -8.95 -14.82
N ILE A 151 4.51 -8.90 -14.18
CA ILE A 151 3.19 -8.99 -14.82
C ILE A 151 2.85 -7.67 -15.54
N ILE A 152 3.21 -6.52 -14.96
CA ILE A 152 3.00 -5.19 -15.53
C ILE A 152 3.92 -4.90 -16.72
N ARG A 153 5.15 -5.45 -16.72
CA ARG A 153 6.15 -5.34 -17.81
C ARG A 153 5.70 -5.78 -19.21
N LYS A 154 4.50 -6.34 -19.38
CA LYS A 154 4.00 -6.83 -20.68
C LYS A 154 3.07 -5.89 -21.45
N ARG A 155 2.66 -4.70 -20.97
CA ARG A 155 1.79 -3.80 -21.78
C ARG A 155 2.12 -2.30 -21.63
N SER A 156 1.92 -1.59 -22.74
CA SER A 156 2.57 -0.34 -23.17
C SER A 156 1.91 0.96 -22.65
N PRO A 157 2.46 2.15 -22.97
CA PRO A 157 2.40 3.37 -22.17
C PRO A 157 1.17 4.21 -22.48
N SER A 158 0.67 4.95 -21.48
CA SER A 158 0.03 6.27 -21.63
C SER A 158 -0.92 6.58 -20.46
N SER A 159 -0.41 7.21 -19.40
CA SER A 159 -0.99 8.43 -18.80
C SER A 159 -0.17 8.85 -17.58
N LYS A 160 0.12 10.14 -17.50
CA LYS A 160 0.97 10.77 -16.49
C LYS A 160 0.27 10.80 -15.14
N GLY A 161 0.97 10.40 -14.08
CA GLY A 161 0.54 10.51 -12.70
C GLY A 161 0.94 9.30 -11.88
N CYS A 162 1.23 9.49 -10.59
CA CYS A 162 1.33 8.40 -9.63
C CYS A 162 0.00 7.64 -9.61
N CYS A 163 -0.15 6.67 -10.50
CA CYS A 163 -1.24 5.72 -10.41
C CYS A 163 -0.91 4.81 -9.23
N LEU A 164 -1.78 4.86 -8.21
CA LEU A 164 -1.87 3.83 -7.19
C LEU A 164 -2.04 2.50 -7.94
N VAL A 165 -0.95 1.74 -8.09
CA VAL A 165 -1.01 0.43 -8.75
C VAL A 165 -1.72 -0.50 -7.78
N ILE A 166 -3.01 -0.66 -8.05
CA ILE A 166 -3.86 -1.74 -7.57
C ILE A 166 -4.10 -2.65 -8.76
#